data_AF-A0A921MY38-F1
#
_entry.id   AF-A0A921MY38-F1
#
_cell.length_a   1.000
_cell.length_b   1.000
_cell.length_c   1.000
_cell.angle_alpha   90.00
_cell.angle_beta   90.00
_cell.angle_gamma   90.00
#
_symmetry.space_group_name_H-M   'P 1'
#
loop_
_entity.id
_entity.type
_entity.pdbx_description
1 polymer ?
#
loop_
_entity_poly.entity_id
_entity_poly.type
_entity_poly.pdbx_seq_one_letter_code
_entity_poly.pdbx_strand_id
1 'polypeptide(L)'
;MLMDKIENNKFDYINNRINLSLPLDQYLLDIEGEMLNLLTYSVEKDKVNLNLTSINLNSEKLIFNNEKYSINKLNKEINISDFRVIDNEIYILASAWMDYKSNISDSRNNYTENIIVVDKTSKSTLYIGEYRQGTEFTANSYIIKNEDL
;
A
#
# COMPACT_ATOMS: atom_id res chain seq x y z
N MET A 1 6.64 -21.17 37.51
CA MET A 1 6.26 -22.23 36.54
C MET A 1 5.63 -21.58 35.30
N LEU A 2 6.45 -20.78 34.60
CA LEU A 2 6.10 -20.07 33.34
C LEU A 2 7.32 -19.98 32.39
N MET A 3 8.49 -20.43 32.85
CA MET A 3 9.76 -20.44 32.10
C MET A 3 9.87 -21.62 31.13
N ASP A 4 9.16 -22.73 31.39
CA ASP A 4 9.29 -23.97 30.58
C ASP A 4 8.49 -23.95 29.26
N LYS A 5 7.81 -22.84 28.91
CA LYS A 5 7.06 -22.72 27.65
C LYS A 5 7.80 -21.96 26.55
N ILE A 6 8.93 -21.30 26.84
CA ILE A 6 9.66 -20.50 25.84
C ILE A 6 10.78 -21.32 25.18
N GLU A 7 11.31 -22.37 25.82
CA GLU A 7 12.41 -23.18 25.28
C GLU A 7 12.02 -24.15 24.14
N ASN A 8 10.72 -24.31 23.85
CA ASN A 8 10.24 -25.21 22.79
C ASN A 8 9.77 -24.53 21.50
N ASN A 9 9.84 -23.20 21.40
CA ASN A 9 9.68 -22.55 20.10
C ASN A 9 11.01 -22.64 19.34
N LYS A 10 11.27 -23.81 18.75
CA LYS A 10 12.25 -23.92 17.67
C LYS A 10 11.76 -23.04 16.53
N PHE A 11 12.27 -21.80 16.48
CA PHE A 11 12.13 -20.98 15.29
C PHE A 11 12.92 -21.67 14.19
N ASP A 12 12.21 -22.24 13.21
CA ASP A 12 12.83 -22.69 11.97
C ASP A 12 13.16 -21.45 11.14
N TYR A 13 14.45 -21.25 10.87
CA TYR A 13 14.93 -20.11 10.09
C TYR A 13 14.92 -20.46 8.60
N ILE A 14 14.31 -19.59 7.80
CA ILE A 14 14.41 -19.65 6.34
C ILE A 14 15.88 -19.40 5.95
N ASN A 15 16.54 -20.38 5.34
CA ASN A 15 17.98 -20.32 5.04
C ASN A 15 18.29 -19.74 3.64
N ASN A 16 17.28 -19.31 2.90
CA ASN A 16 17.48 -18.61 1.64
C ASN A 16 17.81 -17.14 1.91
N ARG A 17 19.03 -16.71 1.54
CA ARG A 17 19.41 -15.30 1.59
C ARG A 17 18.60 -14.52 0.56
N ILE A 18 17.55 -13.84 1.02
CA ILE A 18 16.77 -12.93 0.21
C ILE A 18 17.47 -11.57 0.22
N ASN A 19 17.99 -11.15 -0.93
CA ASN A 19 18.65 -9.86 -1.08
C ASN A 19 17.61 -8.81 -1.51
N LEU A 20 17.16 -7.99 -0.55
CA LEU A 20 16.33 -6.83 -0.84
C LEU A 20 17.17 -5.70 -1.44
N SER A 21 16.56 -4.87 -2.27
CA SER A 21 17.22 -3.71 -2.87
C SER A 21 17.43 -2.57 -1.88
N LEU A 22 16.61 -2.51 -0.83
CA LEU A 22 16.66 -1.52 0.24
C LEU A 22 16.67 -2.22 1.62
N PRO A 23 17.04 -1.50 2.70
CA PRO A 23 16.77 -1.92 4.06
C PRO A 23 15.28 -2.23 4.31
N LEU A 24 14.98 -3.23 5.17
CA LEU A 24 13.61 -3.71 5.40
C LEU A 24 12.67 -2.64 5.95
N ASP A 25 13.19 -1.71 6.75
CA ASP A 25 12.46 -0.58 7.35
C ASP A 25 11.97 0.47 6.32
N GLN A 26 12.41 0.37 5.07
CA GLN A 26 11.92 1.20 3.96
C GLN A 26 10.75 0.56 3.20
N TYR A 27 10.38 -0.67 3.53
CA TYR A 27 9.23 -1.35 2.93
C TYR A 27 8.01 -1.24 3.82
N LEU A 28 6.85 -1.01 3.19
CA LEU A 28 5.59 -1.41 3.77
C LEU A 28 5.46 -2.93 3.68
N LEU A 29 4.80 -3.53 4.67
CA LEU A 29 4.70 -4.98 4.84
C LEU A 29 3.23 -5.42 4.82
N ASP A 30 2.92 -6.44 4.02
CA ASP A 30 1.64 -7.13 4.05
C ASP A 30 1.86 -8.65 4.00
N ILE A 31 1.01 -9.40 4.68
CA ILE A 31 1.02 -10.86 4.66
C ILE A 31 -0.38 -11.33 4.29
N GLU A 32 -0.47 -12.04 3.17
CA GLU A 32 -1.70 -12.68 2.70
C GLU A 32 -1.42 -14.17 2.44
N GLY A 33 -2.07 -15.04 3.21
CA GLY A 33 -1.80 -16.48 3.19
C GLY A 33 -0.32 -16.80 3.43
N GLU A 34 0.31 -17.47 2.47
CA GLU A 34 1.74 -17.85 2.52
C GLU A 34 2.66 -16.82 1.83
N MET A 35 2.16 -15.62 1.53
CA MET A 35 2.91 -14.59 0.80
C MET A 35 3.26 -13.44 1.71
N LEU A 36 4.55 -13.13 1.84
CA LEU A 36 5.05 -11.86 2.35
C LEU A 36 5.23 -10.89 1.18
N ASN A 37 4.50 -9.79 1.21
CA ASN A 37 4.53 -8.72 0.23
C ASN A 37 5.28 -7.52 0.82
N LEU A 38 6.22 -6.99 0.06
CA LEU A 38 7.07 -5.86 0.41
C LEU A 38 6.87 -4.77 -0.64
N LEU A 39 6.33 -3.62 -0.24
CA LEU A 39 6.06 -2.51 -1.14
C LEU A 39 6.97 -1.32 -0.83
N THR A 40 7.64 -0.80 -1.84
CA THR A 40 8.20 0.56 -1.80
C THR A 40 7.54 1.42 -2.87
N TYR A 41 7.65 2.73 -2.71
CA TYR A 41 7.11 3.65 -3.68
C TYR A 41 7.97 4.91 -3.81
N SER A 42 7.82 5.59 -4.94
CA SER A 42 8.33 6.93 -5.15
C SER A 42 7.25 7.81 -5.75
N VAL A 43 7.28 9.10 -5.41
CA VAL A 43 6.30 10.08 -5.86
C VAL A 43 6.99 11.02 -6.84
N GLU A 44 6.46 11.07 -8.05
CA GLU A 44 6.82 12.04 -9.07
C GLU A 44 5.76 13.14 -9.15
N LYS A 45 5.93 14.07 -10.09
CA LYS A 45 5.02 15.22 -10.25
C LYS A 45 3.57 14.75 -10.45
N ASP A 46 3.33 13.86 -11.39
CA ASP A 46 1.99 13.45 -11.82
C ASP A 46 1.70 11.95 -11.58
N LYS A 47 2.68 11.21 -11.04
CA LYS A 47 2.60 9.75 -10.86
C LYS A 47 3.14 9.27 -9.52
N VAL A 48 2.64 8.14 -9.07
CA VAL A 48 3.25 7.32 -8.00
C VAL A 48 3.75 6.03 -8.64
N ASN A 49 5.03 5.73 -8.46
CA ASN A 49 5.62 4.48 -8.91
C ASN A 49 5.70 3.53 -7.73
N LEU A 50 5.24 2.30 -7.90
CA LEU A 50 5.31 1.25 -6.89
C LEU A 50 6.27 0.17 -7.31
N ASN A 51 6.95 -0.42 -6.34
CA ASN A 51 7.76 -1.62 -6.52
C ASN A 51 7.33 -2.69 -5.51
N LEU A 52 6.77 -3.78 -6.01
CA LEU A 52 6.33 -4.92 -5.21
C LEU A 52 7.37 -6.05 -5.29
N THR A 53 7.75 -6.56 -4.14
CA THR A 53 8.51 -7.80 -4.00
C THR A 53 7.68 -8.78 -3.20
N SER A 54 7.50 -10.00 -3.71
CA SER A 54 6.70 -11.04 -3.04
C SER A 54 7.52 -12.28 -2.79
N ILE A 55 7.48 -12.75 -1.55
CA ILE A 55 8.21 -13.92 -1.05
C ILE A 55 7.17 -14.95 -0.63
N ASN A 56 7.27 -16.16 -1.17
CA ASN A 56 6.45 -17.27 -0.69
C ASN A 56 7.15 -17.90 0.53
N LEU A 57 6.47 -17.84 1.68
CA LEU A 57 6.98 -18.27 2.97
C LEU A 57 7.05 -19.80 3.11
N ASN A 58 6.24 -20.55 2.36
CA ASN A 58 6.19 -22.01 2.41
C ASN A 58 7.30 -22.67 1.56
N SER A 59 7.46 -22.21 0.33
CA SER A 59 8.52 -22.65 -0.59
C SER A 59 9.85 -21.95 -0.38
N GLU A 60 9.87 -20.92 0.47
CA GLU A 60 11.03 -20.08 0.78
C GLU A 60 11.64 -19.37 -0.44
N LYS A 61 10.85 -19.18 -1.50
CA LYS A 61 11.31 -18.61 -2.77
C LYS A 61 10.78 -17.21 -2.98
N LEU A 62 11.64 -16.38 -3.54
CA LEU A 62 11.25 -15.12 -4.15
C LEU A 62 10.38 -15.44 -5.37
N ILE A 63 9.11 -15.01 -5.33
CA ILE A 63 8.18 -15.21 -6.45
C ILE A 63 8.29 -14.02 -7.41
N PHE A 64 8.36 -12.81 -6.87
CA PHE A 64 8.46 -11.57 -7.63
C PHE A 64 9.55 -10.69 -7.04
N ASN A 65 10.43 -10.18 -7.91
CA ASN A 65 11.48 -9.24 -7.54
C ASN A 65 11.23 -7.92 -8.23
N ASN A 66 10.87 -6.89 -7.46
CA ASN A 66 10.80 -5.51 -7.94
C ASN A 66 9.82 -5.32 -9.12
N GLU A 67 8.61 -5.90 -9.00
CA GLU A 67 7.54 -5.69 -9.96
C GLU A 67 7.05 -4.25 -9.90
N LYS A 68 7.07 -3.57 -11.06
CA LYS A 68 6.79 -2.14 -11.16
C LYS A 68 5.37 -1.86 -11.60
N TYR A 69 4.75 -0.90 -10.92
CA TYR A 69 3.45 -0.32 -11.24
C TYR A 69 3.55 1.21 -11.26
N SER A 70 2.68 1.85 -12.02
CA SER A 70 2.62 3.32 -12.10
C SER A 70 1.17 3.77 -12.04
N ILE A 71 0.87 4.68 -11.13
CA ILE A 71 -0.47 5.19 -10.85
C ILE A 71 -0.47 6.69 -11.14
N ASN A 72 -1.51 7.18 -11.83
CA ASN A 72 -1.73 8.62 -11.97
C ASN A 72 -2.19 9.22 -10.63
N LYS A 73 -1.59 10.35 -10.24
CA LYS A 73 -1.95 11.01 -8.98
C LYS A 73 -3.29 11.70 -9.11
N LEU A 74 -4.13 11.53 -8.09
CA LEU A 74 -5.33 12.35 -7.91
C LEU A 74 -4.99 13.72 -7.28
N ASN A 75 -4.04 13.74 -6.34
CA ASN A 75 -3.66 14.93 -5.58
C ASN A 75 -2.16 15.23 -5.75
N LYS A 76 -1.80 16.51 -5.57
CA LYS A 76 -0.42 16.99 -5.74
C LYS A 76 0.58 16.31 -4.80
N GLU A 77 0.16 15.99 -3.59
CA GLU A 77 0.98 15.27 -2.61
C GLU A 77 0.24 14.00 -2.18
N ILE A 78 0.96 12.88 -2.24
CA ILE A 78 0.49 11.56 -1.84
C ILE A 78 1.60 10.92 -1.01
N ASN A 79 1.24 10.35 0.13
CA ASN A 79 2.12 9.56 0.97
C ASN A 79 1.37 8.27 1.34
N ILE A 80 1.85 7.13 0.84
CA ILE A 80 1.24 5.82 1.09
C ILE A 80 1.52 5.44 2.54
N SER A 81 0.45 5.15 3.27
CA SER A 81 0.49 4.73 4.67
C SER A 81 0.37 3.22 4.83
N ASP A 82 -0.42 2.57 3.97
CA ASP A 82 -0.68 1.14 4.06
C ASP A 82 -1.03 0.53 2.69
N PHE A 83 -0.89 -0.79 2.59
CA PHE A 83 -1.31 -1.54 1.43
C PHE A 83 -1.68 -2.98 1.78
N ARG A 84 -2.46 -3.63 0.91
CA ARG A 84 -2.68 -5.08 0.93
C ARG A 84 -2.64 -5.67 -0.46
N VAL A 85 -2.27 -6.94 -0.54
CA VAL A 85 -2.34 -7.71 -1.78
C VAL A 85 -3.33 -8.86 -1.60
N ILE A 86 -4.49 -8.75 -2.23
CA ILE A 86 -5.58 -9.73 -2.14
C ILE A 86 -6.09 -10.01 -3.55
N ASP A 87 -6.36 -11.27 -3.88
CA ASP A 87 -6.97 -11.68 -5.16
C ASP A 87 -6.33 -11.06 -6.41
N ASN A 88 -4.99 -10.99 -6.43
CA ASN A 88 -4.20 -10.42 -7.53
C ASN A 88 -4.34 -8.89 -7.73
N GLU A 89 -4.82 -8.19 -6.72
CA GLU A 89 -4.92 -6.73 -6.70
C GLU A 89 -4.07 -6.14 -5.58
N ILE A 90 -3.59 -4.92 -5.79
CA ILE A 90 -2.89 -4.12 -4.78
C ILE A 90 -3.84 -3.02 -4.32
N TYR A 91 -4.29 -3.12 -3.08
CA TYR A 91 -5.09 -2.11 -2.40
C TYR A 91 -4.17 -1.18 -1.65
N ILE A 92 -4.34 0.12 -1.81
CA ILE A 92 -3.41 1.12 -1.26
C ILE A 92 -4.22 2.19 -0.56
N LEU A 93 -3.81 2.47 0.67
CA LEU A 93 -4.25 3.63 1.42
C LEU A 93 -3.13 4.67 1.41
N ALA A 94 -3.47 5.89 0.98
CA ALA A 94 -2.51 6.96 0.96
C ALA A 94 -3.09 8.25 1.54
N SER A 95 -2.37 8.85 2.47
CA SER A 95 -2.66 10.22 2.88
C SER A 95 -2.41 11.17 1.71
N ALA A 96 -3.40 12.01 1.40
CA ALA A 96 -3.27 13.08 0.44
C ALA A 96 -3.30 14.42 1.15
N TRP A 97 -2.32 15.28 0.84
CA TRP A 97 -2.33 16.67 1.27
C TRP A 97 -2.83 17.54 0.13
N MET A 98 -3.84 18.34 0.40
CA MET A 98 -4.34 19.32 -0.55
C MET A 98 -3.38 20.50 -0.63
N ASP A 99 -2.74 20.66 -1.77
CA ASP A 99 -2.25 21.97 -2.21
C ASP A 99 -3.22 22.50 -3.29
N TYR A 100 -4.21 23.27 -2.82
CA TYR A 100 -5.05 24.26 -3.52
C TYR A 100 -5.86 23.88 -4.79
N LYS A 101 -5.88 22.64 -5.30
CA LYS A 101 -6.64 22.31 -6.54
C LYS A 101 -7.30 20.92 -6.55
N SER A 102 -8.11 20.59 -5.55
CA SER A 102 -9.12 19.53 -5.72
C SER A 102 -10.39 20.10 -6.37
N ASN A 103 -11.18 19.24 -7.02
CA ASN A 103 -12.46 19.63 -7.64
C ASN A 103 -13.57 19.93 -6.61
N ILE A 104 -13.27 19.89 -5.29
CA ILE A 104 -14.21 20.22 -4.22
C ILE A 104 -13.53 21.18 -3.24
N SER A 105 -13.93 22.44 -3.30
CA SER A 105 -13.48 23.50 -2.42
C SER A 105 -14.00 23.32 -1.00
N ASP A 106 -13.25 22.63 -0.13
CA ASP A 106 -13.41 22.78 1.32
C ASP A 106 -12.24 23.64 1.83
N SER A 107 -12.55 24.89 2.19
CA SER A 107 -11.60 25.94 2.53
C SER A 107 -10.86 25.74 3.86
N ARG A 108 -10.84 24.51 4.40
CA ARG A 108 -10.36 24.19 5.76
C ARG A 108 -9.43 22.98 5.85
N ASN A 109 -8.47 22.83 4.93
CA ASN A 109 -7.35 21.88 5.08
C ASN A 109 -7.77 20.47 5.57
N ASN A 110 -8.69 19.83 4.86
CA ASN A 110 -9.13 18.49 5.26
C ASN A 110 -8.29 17.44 4.56
N TYR A 111 -7.50 16.71 5.34
CA TYR A 111 -6.85 15.47 4.94
C TYR A 111 -7.90 14.56 4.30
N THR A 112 -7.64 14.12 3.08
CA THR A 112 -8.38 13.03 2.44
C THR A 112 -7.46 11.82 2.36
N GLU A 113 -8.03 10.64 2.57
CA GLU A 113 -7.32 9.40 2.30
C GLU A 113 -7.65 8.99 0.88
N ASN A 114 -6.63 8.77 0.06
CA ASN A 114 -6.80 8.15 -1.23
C ASN A 114 -6.87 6.65 -1.08
N ILE A 115 -7.88 6.06 -1.70
CA ILE A 115 -8.01 4.63 -1.91
C ILE A 115 -7.66 4.37 -3.37
N ILE A 116 -6.66 3.51 -3.59
CA ILE A 116 -6.20 3.14 -4.93
C ILE A 116 -6.21 1.62 -5.03
N VAL A 117 -6.69 1.09 -6.16
CA VAL A 117 -6.63 -0.33 -6.48
C VAL A 117 -5.91 -0.52 -7.80
N VAL A 118 -4.92 -1.41 -7.83
CA VAL A 118 -4.12 -1.74 -9.01
C VAL A 118 -4.24 -3.23 -9.30
N ASP A 119 -4.58 -3.60 -10.53
CA ASP A 119 -4.53 -4.99 -10.97
C ASP A 119 -3.08 -5.42 -11.20
N LYS A 120 -2.66 -6.55 -10.63
CA LYS A 120 -1.26 -6.98 -10.74
C LYS A 120 -0.90 -7.49 -12.13
N THR A 121 -1.85 -8.06 -12.87
CA THR A 121 -1.61 -8.73 -14.15
C THR A 121 -1.53 -7.74 -15.30
N SER A 122 -2.52 -6.86 -15.43
CA SER A 122 -2.58 -5.80 -16.44
C SER A 122 -1.73 -4.59 -16.04
N LYS A 123 -1.41 -4.44 -14.74
CA LYS A 123 -0.73 -3.29 -14.15
C LYS A 123 -1.53 -1.98 -14.25
N SER A 124 -2.83 -2.07 -14.51
CA SER A 124 -3.72 -0.91 -14.62
C SER A 124 -4.26 -0.50 -13.26
N THR A 125 -4.45 0.81 -13.07
CA THR A 125 -5.27 1.33 -11.98
C THR A 125 -6.74 0.98 -12.25
N LEU A 126 -7.34 0.16 -11.39
CA LEU A 126 -8.76 -0.20 -11.46
C LEU A 126 -9.65 0.83 -10.76
N TYR A 127 -9.11 1.46 -9.71
CA TYR A 127 -9.83 2.41 -8.89
C TYR A 127 -8.86 3.47 -8.35
N ILE A 128 -9.30 4.72 -8.37
CA ILE A 128 -8.72 5.80 -7.59
C ILE A 128 -9.85 6.70 -7.06
N GLY A 129 -9.79 7.04 -5.79
CA GLY A 129 -10.80 7.87 -5.17
C GLY A 129 -10.40 8.39 -3.81
N GLU A 130 -11.15 9.36 -3.31
CA GLU A 130 -10.96 9.96 -1.99
C GLU A 130 -11.97 9.37 -1.00
N TYR A 131 -11.49 8.93 0.15
CA TYR A 131 -12.28 8.65 1.35
C TYR A 131 -12.08 9.77 2.36
N ARG A 132 -13.20 10.24 2.92
CA ARG A 132 -13.20 11.11 4.09
C ARG A 132 -14.02 10.45 5.17
N GLN A 133 -13.43 10.28 6.34
CA GLN A 133 -14.18 9.96 7.53
C GLN A 133 -14.85 11.24 8.06
N GLY A 134 -16.16 11.19 8.28
CA GLY A 134 -16.86 12.26 8.98
C GLY A 134 -16.34 12.43 10.40
N THR A 135 -16.42 13.65 10.93
CA THR A 135 -16.10 13.94 12.33
C THR A 135 -17.39 14.19 13.10
N GLU A 136 -17.30 14.30 14.43
CA GLU A 136 -18.42 14.74 15.26
C GLU A 136 -19.00 16.12 14.86
N PHE A 137 -18.23 16.92 14.10
CA PHE A 137 -18.61 18.26 13.64
C PHE A 137 -18.91 18.37 12.13
N THR A 138 -18.65 17.31 11.34
CA THR A 138 -18.87 17.32 9.89
C THR A 138 -19.62 16.06 9.49
N ALA A 139 -20.89 16.23 9.07
CA ALA A 139 -21.77 15.13 8.74
C ALA A 139 -21.35 14.43 7.43
N ASN A 140 -21.26 13.10 7.54
CA ASN A 140 -21.13 12.07 6.53
C ASN A 140 -19.70 11.75 6.05
N SER A 141 -19.29 10.51 6.31
CA SER A 141 -18.20 9.88 5.59
C SER A 141 -18.61 9.69 4.13
N TYR A 142 -17.68 9.87 3.19
CA TYR A 142 -17.93 9.66 1.78
C TYR A 142 -16.76 8.97 1.09
N ILE A 143 -17.06 8.33 -0.04
CA ILE A 143 -16.09 7.84 -1.01
C ILE A 143 -16.42 8.52 -2.34
N ILE A 144 -15.46 9.23 -2.92
CA ILE A 144 -15.58 9.82 -4.26
C ILE A 144 -14.69 9.02 -5.19
N LYS A 145 -15.29 8.47 -6.24
CA LYS A 145 -14.57 7.78 -7.31
C LYS A 145 -14.18 8.80 -8.38
N ASN A 146 -12.95 8.74 -8.88
CA ASN A 146 -12.59 9.41 -10.12
C ASN A 146 -13.03 8.54 -11.30
N GLU A 147 -13.86 9.09 -12.20
CA GLU A 147 -14.39 8.35 -13.36
C GLU A 147 -13.43 8.33 -14.56
N ASP A 148 -12.40 9.20 -14.57
CA ASP A 148 -11.44 9.33 -15.66
C ASP A 148 -10.22 8.40 -15.49
N LEU A 149 -10.45 7.07 -15.48
CA LEU A 149 -9.41 6.04 -15.41
C LEU A 149 -8.99 5.49 -16.78
#